data_AF-A0A951H938-F1
#
_entry.id   AF-A0A951H938-F1
#
_cell.length_a   1.000
_cell.length_b   1.000
_cell.length_c   1.000
_cell.angle_alpha   90.00
_cell.angle_beta   90.00
_cell.angle_gamma   90.00
#
_symmetry.space_group_name_H-M   'P 1'
#
loop_
_entity.id
_entity.type
_entity.pdbx_description
1 polymer ?
#
loop_
_entity_poly.entity_id
_entity_poly.type
_entity_poly.pdbx_seq_one_letter_code
_entity_poly.pdbx_strand_id
1 'polypeptide(L)'
;MQNLQRRLSLSLLAVAGLQLLSGCSHTLVTTTVQPDGAWTRNIKVSVPRGDKGMPSSSKMEDVFALPTGPAWKVTKGQTDQDVIYTLEQKRAKPGMLQDLVIKGAKKTPILTSKVSVRAIAPGQYEYREVLHWTGDPMQEGPTSAKDTAEAIHLVKVSLPTALATDANAKSIADALSPQIVKVLFGPPSPLITELMTNPDLAGQQIFQRLGKPLDTILQQNLGGQLSTEERLATERKIIENLSDTVQVHTQAGSGMQPTTPGSKNPDSKEQSDNLVALTYRVKLPGKVISSNGEVNDITDEVFWGLYPEAASAGDVELKATCQMGP
;
A
#
# COMPACT_ATOMS: atom_id res chain seq x y z
N MET A 1 -15.71 22.71 35.71
CA MET A 1 -16.36 21.90 34.66
C MET A 1 -15.61 21.86 33.31
N GLN A 2 -14.55 22.65 33.09
CA GLN A 2 -13.79 22.66 31.82
C GLN A 2 -12.83 21.48 31.60
N ASN A 3 -12.49 20.71 32.65
CA ASN A 3 -11.56 19.56 32.52
C ASN A 3 -12.24 18.22 32.17
N LEU A 4 -13.58 18.14 32.21
CA LEU A 4 -14.31 16.92 31.86
C LEU A 4 -14.64 16.85 30.35
N GLN A 5 -14.86 18.00 29.70
CA GLN A 5 -15.14 18.05 28.26
C GLN A 5 -13.93 17.72 27.38
N ARG A 6 -12.69 18.00 27.83
CA ARG A 6 -11.47 17.67 27.07
C ARG A 6 -11.14 16.19 26.98
N ARG A 7 -11.73 15.33 27.84
CA ARG A 7 -11.50 13.87 27.82
C ARG A 7 -12.59 13.10 27.05
N LEU A 8 -13.72 13.72 26.73
CA LEU A 8 -14.85 13.07 26.05
C LEU A 8 -14.87 13.25 24.53
N SER A 9 -14.07 14.16 23.95
CA SER A 9 -14.16 14.49 22.51
C SER A 9 -13.25 13.67 21.58
N LEU A 10 -12.22 12.98 22.11
CA LEU A 10 -11.29 12.19 21.28
C LEU A 10 -11.73 10.74 21.05
N SER A 11 -12.65 10.22 21.88
CA SER A 11 -13.06 8.82 21.81
C SER A 11 -14.25 8.56 20.87
N LEU A 12 -15.05 9.59 20.56
CA LEU A 12 -16.28 9.41 19.78
C LEU A 12 -16.08 9.51 18.25
N LEU A 13 -15.05 10.23 17.76
CA LEU A 13 -14.79 10.35 16.31
C LEU A 13 -14.00 9.18 15.70
N ALA A 14 -13.38 8.32 16.51
CA ALA A 14 -12.62 7.17 16.01
C ALA A 14 -13.50 5.97 15.59
N VAL A 15 -14.84 6.06 15.78
CA VAL A 15 -15.76 4.93 15.59
C VAL A 15 -16.56 5.00 14.27
N ALA A 16 -16.65 6.17 13.63
CA ALA A 16 -17.56 6.35 12.48
C ALA A 16 -16.97 6.00 11.09
N GLY A 17 -15.66 5.80 10.96
CA GLY A 17 -15.01 5.60 9.64
C GLY A 17 -14.77 4.15 9.20
N LEU A 18 -15.06 3.14 10.03
CA LEU A 18 -14.62 1.75 9.79
C LEU A 18 -15.69 0.80 9.23
N GLN A 19 -16.92 1.27 8.97
CA GLN A 19 -18.05 0.37 8.68
C GLN A 19 -18.14 -0.13 7.22
N LEU A 20 -17.25 0.29 6.31
CA LEU A 20 -17.32 -0.06 4.88
C LEU A 20 -16.40 -1.23 4.46
N LEU A 21 -15.71 -1.89 5.40
CA LEU A 21 -14.83 -3.04 5.11
C LEU A 21 -15.36 -4.37 5.67
N SER A 22 -16.68 -4.51 5.79
CA SER A 22 -17.28 -5.77 6.24
C SER A 22 -16.96 -6.88 5.24
N GLY A 23 -16.05 -7.79 5.60
CA GLY A 23 -15.69 -8.96 4.80
C GLY A 23 -14.20 -9.15 4.51
N CYS A 24 -13.33 -8.17 4.80
CA CYS A 24 -11.88 -8.34 4.66
C CYS A 24 -11.14 -8.03 5.97
N SER A 25 -10.05 -8.75 6.20
CA SER A 25 -9.14 -8.42 7.30
C SER A 25 -8.51 -7.05 7.04
N HIS A 26 -8.33 -6.25 8.08
CA HIS A 26 -7.75 -4.91 7.92
C HIS A 26 -6.92 -4.51 9.13
N THR A 27 -5.94 -3.65 8.89
CA THR A 27 -5.03 -3.13 9.90
C THR A 27 -5.03 -1.61 9.88
N LEU A 28 -5.19 -0.99 11.05
CA LEU A 28 -4.92 0.42 11.28
C LEU A 28 -3.71 0.57 12.20
N VAL A 29 -2.67 1.18 11.68
CA VAL A 29 -1.44 1.48 12.41
C VAL A 29 -1.37 2.97 12.67
N THR A 30 -1.40 3.38 13.93
CA THR A 30 -1.22 4.79 14.34
C THR A 30 0.09 4.97 15.09
N THR A 31 0.86 5.97 14.68
CA THR A 31 2.07 6.41 15.39
C THR A 31 1.91 7.87 15.81
N THR A 32 2.10 8.17 17.09
CA THR A 32 2.15 9.55 17.58
C THR A 32 3.54 9.85 18.12
N VAL A 33 4.24 10.77 17.47
CA VAL A 33 5.57 11.25 17.87
C VAL A 33 5.42 12.52 18.72
N GLN A 34 6.13 12.57 19.83
CA GLN A 34 6.16 13.68 20.78
C GLN A 34 7.34 14.63 20.47
N PRO A 35 7.32 15.89 20.96
CA PRO A 35 8.39 16.86 20.73
C PRO A 35 9.79 16.42 21.19
N ASP A 36 9.86 15.55 22.20
CA ASP A 36 11.11 14.98 22.74
C ASP A 36 11.59 13.72 21.98
N GLY A 37 10.87 13.34 20.92
CA GLY A 37 11.15 12.14 20.13
C GLY A 37 10.66 10.85 20.75
N ALA A 38 10.01 10.88 21.92
CA ALA A 38 9.23 9.76 22.43
C ALA A 38 8.04 9.51 21.48
N TRP A 39 7.57 8.27 21.41
CA TRP A 39 6.45 7.95 20.53
C TRP A 39 5.61 6.80 21.06
N THR A 40 4.33 6.82 20.69
CA THR A 40 3.38 5.75 20.95
C THR A 40 2.98 5.10 19.64
N ARG A 41 3.01 3.76 19.62
CA ARG A 41 2.56 2.91 18.53
C ARG A 41 1.26 2.23 18.93
N ASN A 42 0.25 2.32 18.09
CA ASN A 42 -0.99 1.58 18.24
C ASN A 42 -1.26 0.80 16.95
N ILE A 43 -1.35 -0.52 17.05
CA ILE A 43 -1.73 -1.40 15.95
C ILE A 43 -3.10 -1.97 16.28
N LYS A 44 -4.08 -1.71 15.42
CA LYS A 44 -5.40 -2.32 15.48
C LYS A 44 -5.55 -3.27 14.30
N VAL A 45 -5.71 -4.55 14.58
CA VAL A 45 -6.01 -5.57 13.57
C VAL A 45 -7.43 -6.07 13.76
N SER A 46 -8.15 -6.23 12.65
CA SER A 46 -9.51 -6.71 12.61
C SER A 46 -9.59 -7.89 11.65
N VAL A 47 -10.27 -8.96 12.07
CA VAL A 47 -10.59 -10.11 11.21
C VAL A 47 -12.10 -10.31 11.24
N PRO A 48 -12.75 -10.53 10.08
CA PRO A 48 -14.17 -10.78 10.00
C PRO A 48 -14.61 -11.94 10.89
N ARG A 49 -15.73 -11.73 11.56
CA ARG A 49 -16.47 -12.76 12.28
C ARG A 49 -17.30 -13.55 11.26
N GLY A 50 -17.34 -14.87 11.40
CA GLY A 50 -18.28 -15.68 10.63
C GLY A 50 -19.72 -15.31 10.97
N ASP A 51 -20.62 -15.43 10.00
CA ASP A 51 -22.05 -15.18 10.20
C ASP A 51 -22.61 -16.01 11.36
N LYS A 52 -23.71 -15.55 11.97
CA LYS A 52 -24.32 -16.20 13.15
C LYS A 52 -24.61 -17.69 12.88
N GLY A 53 -23.76 -18.56 13.44
CA GLY A 53 -23.86 -20.01 13.30
C GLY A 53 -22.81 -20.66 12.40
N MET A 54 -22.03 -19.88 11.64
CA MET A 54 -20.89 -20.35 10.88
C MET A 54 -19.57 -19.90 11.51
N PRO A 55 -18.56 -20.79 11.65
CA PRO A 55 -17.23 -20.36 12.02
C PRO A 55 -16.69 -19.36 10.97
N SER A 56 -15.98 -18.32 11.42
CA SER A 56 -15.21 -17.49 10.49
C SER A 56 -14.26 -18.39 9.72
N SER A 57 -14.10 -18.15 8.41
CA SER A 57 -13.13 -18.87 7.59
C SER A 57 -11.69 -18.60 8.05
N SER A 58 -11.44 -17.51 8.80
CA SER A 58 -10.09 -17.08 9.17
C SER A 58 -10.00 -16.72 10.65
N LYS A 59 -9.03 -17.29 11.36
CA LYS A 59 -8.69 -16.86 12.72
C LYS A 59 -7.64 -15.74 12.68
N MET A 60 -7.57 -14.94 13.75
CA MET A 60 -6.58 -13.86 13.88
C MET A 60 -5.15 -14.37 13.67
N GLU A 61 -4.82 -15.50 14.28
CA GLU A 61 -3.51 -16.14 14.19
C GLU A 61 -3.18 -16.76 12.82
N ASP A 62 -4.18 -16.95 11.95
CA ASP A 62 -4.00 -17.42 10.58
C ASP A 62 -3.53 -16.28 9.66
N VAL A 63 -3.96 -15.05 9.94
CA VAL A 63 -3.67 -13.85 9.14
C VAL A 63 -2.51 -13.04 9.71
N PHE A 64 -2.39 -12.94 11.04
CA PHE A 64 -1.42 -12.08 11.70
C PHE A 64 -0.53 -12.85 12.67
N ALA A 65 0.75 -12.49 12.74
CA ALA A 65 1.59 -12.82 13.90
C ALA A 65 1.64 -11.60 14.82
N LEU A 66 0.82 -11.61 15.86
CA LEU A 66 0.75 -10.50 16.81
C LEU A 66 2.06 -10.38 17.59
N PRO A 67 2.65 -9.18 17.74
CA PRO A 67 3.81 -9.00 18.59
C PRO A 67 3.48 -9.36 20.04
N THR A 68 4.44 -9.99 20.71
CA THR A 68 4.33 -10.45 22.10
C THR A 68 5.45 -9.86 22.96
N GLY A 69 5.29 -9.89 24.28
CA GLY A 69 6.30 -9.46 25.26
C GLY A 69 5.84 -8.34 26.19
N PRO A 70 6.61 -8.06 27.26
CA PRO A 70 6.17 -7.18 28.36
C PRO A 70 6.01 -5.71 27.96
N ALA A 71 6.59 -5.30 26.82
CA ALA A 71 6.48 -3.94 26.32
C ALA A 71 5.17 -3.67 25.56
N TRP A 72 4.41 -4.71 25.20
CA TRP A 72 3.16 -4.60 24.47
C TRP A 72 1.97 -4.75 25.39
N LYS A 73 1.07 -3.77 25.35
CA LYS A 73 -0.26 -3.89 25.94
C LYS A 73 -1.23 -4.36 24.85
N VAL A 74 -1.80 -5.55 25.03
CA VAL A 74 -2.74 -6.14 24.08
C VAL A 74 -4.14 -6.18 24.69
N THR A 75 -5.12 -5.66 23.97
CA THR A 75 -6.54 -5.73 24.34
C THR A 75 -7.35 -6.35 23.21
N LYS A 76 -8.22 -7.30 23.56
CA LYS A 76 -9.14 -7.94 22.63
C LYS A 76 -10.53 -7.32 22.77
N GLY A 77 -11.13 -6.99 21.64
CA GLY A 77 -12.52 -6.56 21.51
C GLY A 77 -13.22 -7.35 20.40
N GLN A 78 -14.51 -7.12 20.26
CA GLN A 78 -15.31 -7.67 19.17
C GLN A 78 -16.45 -6.72 18.84
N THR A 79 -16.86 -6.71 17.58
CA THR A 79 -18.11 -6.11 17.12
C THR A 79 -19.02 -7.22 16.60
N ASP A 80 -20.17 -6.85 16.04
CA ASP A 80 -21.03 -7.80 15.32
C ASP A 80 -20.33 -8.37 14.08
N GLN A 81 -19.41 -7.61 13.49
CA GLN A 81 -18.75 -7.92 12.22
C GLN A 81 -17.33 -8.47 12.40
N ASP A 82 -16.59 -8.09 13.44
CA ASP A 82 -15.15 -8.35 13.54
C ASP A 82 -14.71 -8.82 14.94
N VAL A 83 -13.63 -9.61 14.96
CA VAL A 83 -12.77 -9.76 16.13
C VAL A 83 -11.62 -8.78 16.02
N ILE A 84 -11.43 -7.94 17.03
CA ILE A 84 -10.47 -6.83 17.01
C ILE A 84 -9.41 -7.04 18.08
N TYR A 85 -8.14 -6.89 17.71
CA TYR A 85 -7.05 -6.77 18.67
C TYR A 85 -6.39 -5.41 18.54
N THR A 86 -6.21 -4.72 19.66
CA THR A 86 -5.49 -3.46 19.76
C THR A 86 -4.21 -3.69 20.55
N LEU A 87 -3.08 -3.35 19.96
CA LEU A 87 -1.75 -3.51 20.52
C LEU A 87 -1.12 -2.12 20.69
N GLU A 88 -0.69 -1.80 21.89
CA GLU A 88 -0.10 -0.50 22.23
C GLU A 88 1.32 -0.71 22.77
N GLN A 89 2.27 0.07 22.25
CA GLN A 89 3.63 0.15 22.78
C GLN A 89 4.08 1.61 22.87
N LYS A 90 4.71 1.95 23.99
CA LYS A 90 5.33 3.28 24.22
C LYS A 90 6.84 3.17 24.14
N ARG A 91 7.46 4.14 23.50
CA ARG A 91 8.91 4.24 23.34
C ARG A 91 9.36 5.60 23.84
N ALA A 92 10.23 5.59 24.84
CA ALA A 92 10.69 6.81 25.50
C ALA A 92 11.69 7.63 24.67
N LYS A 93 12.22 7.06 23.57
CA LYS A 93 13.25 7.68 22.72
C LYS A 93 13.04 7.31 21.25
N PRO A 94 13.61 8.11 20.33
CA PRO A 94 13.79 7.72 18.93
C PRO A 94 14.44 6.35 18.81
N GLY A 95 14.12 5.65 17.74
CA GLY A 95 14.64 4.32 17.50
C GLY A 95 13.77 3.54 16.54
N MET A 96 14.03 2.23 16.52
CA MET A 96 13.47 1.30 15.56
C MET A 96 12.63 0.24 16.26
N LEU A 97 11.62 -0.27 15.56
CA LEU A 97 10.76 -1.36 16.01
C LEU A 97 10.34 -2.20 14.79
N GLN A 98 10.31 -3.52 14.96
CA GLN A 98 9.69 -4.46 14.04
C GLN A 98 8.48 -5.04 14.77
N ASP A 99 7.28 -4.91 14.20
CA ASP A 99 6.04 -5.18 14.93
C ASP A 99 5.00 -5.98 14.13
N LEU A 100 4.59 -5.50 12.97
CA LEU A 100 3.53 -6.13 12.17
C LEU A 100 4.10 -7.22 11.27
N VAL A 101 3.49 -8.41 11.36
CA VAL A 101 3.74 -9.54 10.46
C VAL A 101 2.40 -10.05 9.94
N ILE A 102 2.27 -10.10 8.62
CA ILE A 102 1.10 -10.65 7.93
C ILE A 102 1.49 -11.99 7.32
N LYS A 103 0.59 -12.96 7.42
CA LYS A 103 0.73 -14.31 6.89
C LYS A 103 -0.11 -14.48 5.64
N GLY A 104 0.41 -15.23 4.67
CA GLY A 104 -0.33 -15.63 3.48
C GLY A 104 -1.17 -16.90 3.71
N ALA A 105 -1.78 -17.42 2.64
CA ALA A 105 -2.64 -18.62 2.68
C ALA A 105 -1.99 -19.84 3.34
N LYS A 106 -0.67 -20.03 3.17
CA LYS A 106 0.11 -21.11 3.80
C LYS A 106 0.43 -20.86 5.29
N LYS A 107 -0.11 -19.80 5.90
CA LYS A 107 0.14 -19.35 7.27
C LYS A 107 1.61 -18.99 7.55
N THR A 108 2.39 -18.78 6.50
CA THR A 108 3.78 -18.31 6.55
C THR A 108 3.82 -16.79 6.43
N PRO A 109 4.75 -16.09 7.10
CA PRO A 109 4.95 -14.66 6.91
C PRO A 109 5.12 -14.32 5.43
N ILE A 110 4.38 -13.32 4.95
CA ILE A 110 4.52 -12.74 3.60
C ILE A 110 4.90 -11.27 3.66
N LEU A 111 4.58 -10.58 4.75
CA LEU A 111 4.92 -9.17 4.95
C LEU A 111 5.45 -8.95 6.35
N THR A 112 6.49 -8.13 6.47
CA THR A 112 6.99 -7.62 7.75
C THR A 112 7.10 -6.11 7.72
N SER A 113 6.81 -5.45 8.83
CA SER A 113 6.85 -4.00 8.99
C SER A 113 7.99 -3.59 9.91
N LYS A 114 8.73 -2.56 9.52
CA LYS A 114 9.84 -1.99 10.30
C LYS A 114 9.70 -0.47 10.36
N VAL A 115 9.36 0.03 11.53
CA VAL A 115 9.18 1.46 11.81
C VAL A 115 10.42 2.05 12.46
N SER A 116 10.71 3.30 12.12
CA SER A 116 11.74 4.10 12.76
C SER A 116 11.30 5.55 12.91
N VAL A 117 11.63 6.14 14.07
CA VAL A 117 11.52 7.57 14.35
C VAL A 117 12.92 8.08 14.68
N ARG A 118 13.37 9.13 14.00
CA ARG A 118 14.73 9.67 14.15
C ARG A 118 14.71 11.19 14.17
N ALA A 119 15.55 11.80 15.02
CA ALA A 119 15.89 13.21 14.87
C ALA A 119 16.88 13.35 13.71
N ILE A 120 16.61 14.25 12.76
CA ILE A 120 17.46 14.45 11.56
C ILE A 120 18.17 15.80 11.55
N ALA A 121 17.67 16.76 12.33
CA ALA A 121 18.27 18.06 12.58
C ALA A 121 17.66 18.64 13.89
N PRO A 122 18.20 19.73 14.46
CA PRO A 122 17.56 20.42 15.57
C PRO A 122 16.11 20.78 15.26
N GLY A 123 15.18 20.24 16.06
CA GLY A 123 13.74 20.44 15.85
C GLY A 123 13.15 19.73 14.63
N GLN A 124 13.84 18.77 14.02
CA GLN A 124 13.30 17.98 12.91
C GLN A 124 13.28 16.49 13.22
N TYR A 125 12.14 15.86 12.94
CA TYR A 125 11.96 14.42 13.08
C TYR A 125 11.52 13.79 11.77
N GLU A 126 12.07 12.61 11.48
CA GLU A 126 11.65 11.73 10.41
C GLU A 126 10.93 10.52 11.02
N TYR A 127 9.75 10.24 10.48
CA TYR A 127 9.10 8.94 10.54
C TYR A 127 9.39 8.18 9.25
N ARG A 128 9.85 6.93 9.38
CA ARG A 128 10.03 6.02 8.24
C ARG A 128 9.57 4.61 8.60
N GLU A 129 8.62 4.09 7.84
CA GLU A 129 8.16 2.71 7.85
C GLU A 129 8.64 2.01 6.58
N VAL A 130 9.15 0.78 6.71
CA VAL A 130 9.48 -0.08 5.58
C VAL A 130 8.68 -1.35 5.67
N LEU A 131 7.94 -1.65 4.61
CA LEU A 131 7.19 -2.88 4.45
C LEU A 131 7.96 -3.78 3.50
N HIS A 132 8.39 -4.92 4.03
CA HIS A 132 9.24 -5.86 3.33
C HIS A 132 8.48 -7.15 3.04
N TRP A 133 8.44 -7.54 1.78
CA TRP A 133 7.86 -8.81 1.36
C TRP A 133 8.80 -9.96 1.68
N THR A 134 8.30 -10.95 2.40
CA THR A 134 9.02 -12.16 2.82
C THR A 134 8.39 -13.43 2.26
N GLY A 135 7.28 -13.29 1.53
CA GLY A 135 6.67 -14.40 0.83
C GLY A 135 7.51 -14.82 -0.38
N ASP A 136 7.08 -15.90 -1.03
CA ASP A 136 7.58 -16.20 -2.37
C ASP A 136 7.40 -14.93 -3.22
N PRO A 137 8.42 -14.48 -3.99
CA PRO A 137 8.25 -13.38 -4.92
C PRO A 137 6.98 -13.65 -5.72
N MET A 138 6.12 -12.65 -5.89
CA MET A 138 4.96 -12.83 -6.76
C MET A 138 5.49 -13.40 -8.07
N GLN A 139 5.19 -14.67 -8.37
CA GLN A 139 5.51 -15.29 -9.65
C GLN A 139 4.63 -14.69 -10.77
N GLU A 140 3.93 -13.60 -10.46
CA GLU A 140 2.76 -13.07 -11.12
C GLU A 140 2.94 -11.57 -11.40
N GLY A 141 4.14 -11.18 -11.89
CA GLY A 141 4.15 -10.31 -13.06
C GLY A 141 3.38 -10.99 -14.21
N PRO A 142 2.91 -10.26 -15.23
CA PRO A 142 1.92 -10.70 -16.23
C PRO A 142 1.73 -12.23 -16.24
N THR A 143 0.67 -12.68 -15.55
CA THR A 143 0.60 -14.02 -14.92
C THR A 143 0.60 -15.17 -15.93
N SER A 144 0.41 -14.84 -17.20
CA SER A 144 0.62 -15.72 -18.32
C SER A 144 1.71 -15.21 -19.27
N ALA A 145 2.32 -16.15 -20.00
CA ALA A 145 3.20 -15.82 -21.13
C ALA A 145 2.51 -14.89 -22.15
N LYS A 146 1.17 -14.95 -22.23
CA LYS A 146 0.35 -14.06 -23.04
C LYS A 146 0.38 -12.62 -22.52
N ASP A 147 0.11 -12.41 -21.24
CA ASP A 147 0.14 -11.06 -20.64
C ASP A 147 1.54 -10.43 -20.76
N THR A 148 2.58 -11.27 -20.66
CA THR A 148 3.96 -10.80 -20.82
C THR A 148 4.22 -10.38 -22.26
N ALA A 149 3.76 -11.16 -23.22
CA ALA A 149 3.87 -10.82 -24.64
C ALA A 149 3.07 -9.55 -24.99
N GLU A 150 1.88 -9.37 -24.40
CA GLU A 150 1.06 -8.17 -24.57
C GLU A 150 1.74 -6.93 -23.99
N ALA A 151 2.30 -7.01 -22.79
CA ALA A 151 3.04 -5.90 -22.19
C ALA A 151 4.28 -5.52 -23.04
N ILE A 152 5.04 -6.51 -23.51
CA ILE A 152 6.19 -6.29 -24.40
C ILE A 152 5.72 -5.65 -25.71
N HIS A 153 4.66 -6.17 -26.31
CA HIS A 153 4.11 -5.64 -27.56
C HIS A 153 3.69 -4.17 -27.40
N LEU A 154 2.93 -3.87 -26.34
CA LEU A 154 2.47 -2.52 -26.00
C LEU A 154 3.64 -1.54 -25.91
N VAL A 155 4.68 -1.89 -25.15
CA VAL A 155 5.88 -1.05 -25.04
C VAL A 155 6.56 -0.91 -26.40
N LYS A 156 6.73 -2.01 -27.14
CA LYS A 156 7.41 -2.03 -28.43
C LYS A 156 6.78 -1.07 -29.43
N VAL A 157 5.44 -1.04 -29.53
CA VAL A 157 4.73 -0.15 -30.46
C VAL A 157 4.75 1.32 -30.02
N SER A 158 5.03 1.61 -28.75
CA SER A 158 5.20 2.97 -28.24
C SER A 158 6.61 3.54 -28.47
N LEU A 159 7.62 2.69 -28.67
CA LEU A 159 9.00 3.11 -28.92
C LEU A 159 9.19 3.68 -30.34
N PRO A 160 10.15 4.60 -30.54
CA PRO A 160 10.57 4.99 -31.89
C PRO A 160 11.06 3.78 -32.69
N THR A 161 10.81 3.76 -34.00
CA THR A 161 11.10 2.60 -34.88
C THR A 161 12.53 2.08 -34.75
N ALA A 162 13.51 2.98 -34.60
CA ALA A 162 14.92 2.59 -34.44
C ALA A 162 15.23 1.87 -33.12
N LEU A 163 14.38 2.04 -32.10
CA LEU A 163 14.54 1.49 -30.75
C LEU A 163 13.51 0.41 -30.40
N ALA A 164 12.51 0.19 -31.26
CA ALA A 164 11.42 -0.79 -31.10
C ALA A 164 11.90 -2.25 -31.30
N THR A 165 12.93 -2.66 -30.56
CA THR A 165 13.44 -4.03 -30.52
C THR A 165 12.77 -4.83 -29.40
N ASP A 166 12.71 -6.16 -29.52
CA ASP A 166 12.15 -7.02 -28.46
C ASP A 166 12.95 -6.91 -27.16
N ALA A 167 14.27 -6.74 -27.25
CA ALA A 167 15.14 -6.57 -26.09
C ALA A 167 14.82 -5.28 -25.31
N ASN A 168 14.71 -4.15 -26.01
CA ASN A 168 14.38 -2.87 -25.37
C ASN A 168 12.97 -2.89 -24.78
N ALA A 169 12.01 -3.39 -25.55
CA ALA A 169 10.62 -3.48 -25.10
C ALA A 169 10.49 -4.39 -23.87
N LYS A 170 11.17 -5.53 -23.86
CA LYS A 170 11.23 -6.42 -22.70
C LYS A 170 11.86 -5.76 -21.48
N SER A 171 13.01 -5.10 -21.64
CA SER A 171 13.69 -4.44 -20.51
C SER A 171 12.81 -3.37 -19.86
N ILE A 172 12.12 -2.57 -20.67
CA ILE A 172 11.20 -1.54 -20.18
C ILE A 172 9.95 -2.17 -19.55
N ALA A 173 9.35 -3.20 -20.18
CA ALA A 173 8.18 -3.89 -19.63
C ALA A 173 8.49 -4.53 -18.28
N ASP A 174 9.62 -5.25 -18.17
CA ASP A 174 10.08 -5.89 -16.93
C ASP A 174 10.30 -4.84 -15.81
N ALA A 175 10.83 -3.66 -16.14
CA ALA A 175 11.03 -2.56 -15.18
C ALA A 175 9.72 -1.83 -14.81
N LEU A 176 8.75 -1.77 -15.73
CA LEU A 176 7.48 -1.08 -15.56
C LEU A 176 6.47 -1.91 -14.75
N SER A 177 6.41 -3.23 -14.95
CA SER A 177 5.50 -4.14 -14.23
C SER A 177 5.49 -3.93 -12.70
N PRO A 178 6.62 -3.90 -11.98
CA PRO A 178 6.61 -3.66 -10.53
C PRO A 178 6.10 -2.26 -10.16
N GLN A 179 6.25 -1.26 -11.03
CA GLN A 179 5.69 0.08 -10.78
C GLN A 179 4.17 0.09 -10.89
N ILE A 180 3.60 -0.65 -11.86
CA ILE A 180 2.15 -0.81 -11.99
C ILE A 180 1.58 -1.45 -10.72
N VAL A 181 2.20 -2.51 -10.21
CA VAL A 181 1.79 -3.14 -8.93
C VAL A 181 1.82 -2.14 -7.79
N LYS A 182 2.90 -1.36 -7.66
CA LYS A 182 3.01 -0.31 -6.62
C LYS A 182 1.97 0.78 -6.76
N VAL A 183 1.58 1.16 -7.98
CA VAL A 183 0.54 2.16 -8.22
C VAL A 183 -0.85 1.63 -7.87
N LEU A 184 -1.15 0.38 -8.20
CA LEU A 184 -2.45 -0.24 -7.94
C LEU A 184 -2.66 -0.56 -6.46
N PHE A 185 -1.63 -1.09 -5.78
CA PHE A 185 -1.76 -1.60 -4.42
C PHE A 185 -1.09 -0.73 -3.37
N GLY A 186 -0.24 0.22 -3.77
CA GLY A 186 0.63 0.96 -2.86
C GLY A 186 0.16 2.36 -2.49
N PRO A 187 1.00 3.08 -1.73
CA PRO A 187 0.72 4.44 -1.26
C PRO A 187 0.67 5.48 -2.39
N PRO A 188 0.08 6.67 -2.14
CA PRO A 188 -0.52 7.11 -0.86
C PRO A 188 -1.89 6.47 -0.56
N SER A 189 -2.59 5.99 -1.58
CA SER A 189 -3.86 5.27 -1.48
C SER A 189 -3.97 4.30 -2.66
N PRO A 190 -4.36 3.03 -2.45
CA PRO A 190 -4.34 2.03 -3.52
C PRO A 190 -5.42 2.34 -4.55
N LEU A 191 -5.08 2.19 -5.83
CA LEU A 191 -6.00 2.46 -6.94
C LEU A 191 -6.86 1.26 -7.33
N ILE A 192 -6.61 0.06 -6.79
CA ILE A 192 -7.35 -1.14 -7.16
C ILE A 192 -8.86 -1.01 -6.89
N THR A 193 -9.26 -0.39 -5.78
CA THR A 193 -10.67 -0.15 -5.47
C THR A 193 -11.28 0.87 -6.42
N GLU A 194 -10.58 1.99 -6.66
CA GLU A 194 -11.02 3.02 -7.60
C GLU A 194 -11.15 2.44 -9.02
N LEU A 195 -10.23 1.56 -9.42
CA LEU A 195 -10.27 0.89 -10.72
C LEU A 195 -11.55 0.06 -10.90
N MET A 196 -12.04 -0.55 -9.82
CA MET A 196 -13.29 -1.33 -9.84
C MET A 196 -14.54 -0.45 -9.80
N THR A 197 -14.50 0.69 -9.10
CA THR A 197 -15.68 1.53 -8.88
C THR A 197 -15.81 2.70 -9.85
N ASN A 198 -14.68 3.16 -10.40
CA ASN A 198 -14.54 4.35 -11.23
C ASN A 198 -13.27 4.25 -12.09
N PRO A 199 -13.28 3.36 -13.11
CA PRO A 199 -12.10 3.02 -13.90
C PRO A 199 -11.49 4.23 -14.63
N ASP A 200 -12.31 5.20 -15.05
CA ASP A 200 -11.83 6.40 -15.73
C ASP A 200 -10.96 7.27 -14.81
N LEU A 201 -11.42 7.51 -13.57
CA LEU A 201 -10.63 8.27 -12.59
C LEU A 201 -9.37 7.50 -12.18
N ALA A 202 -9.49 6.19 -11.96
CA ALA A 202 -8.36 5.33 -11.64
C ALA A 202 -7.30 5.36 -12.76
N GLY A 203 -7.72 5.28 -14.03
CA GLY A 203 -6.82 5.39 -15.19
C GLY A 203 -6.02 6.70 -15.16
N GLN A 204 -6.70 7.84 -14.99
CA GLN A 204 -6.02 9.14 -14.88
C GLN A 204 -5.00 9.18 -13.74
N GLN A 205 -5.35 8.62 -12.58
CA GLN A 205 -4.46 8.57 -11.42
C GLN A 205 -3.29 7.61 -11.62
N ILE A 206 -3.51 6.46 -12.29
CA ILE A 206 -2.45 5.52 -12.67
C ILE A 206 -1.40 6.26 -13.51
N PHE A 207 -1.81 7.01 -14.53
CA PHE A 207 -0.88 7.71 -15.41
C PHE A 207 -0.12 8.82 -14.70
N GLN A 208 -0.79 9.61 -13.87
CA GLN A 208 -0.13 10.63 -13.06
C GLN A 208 0.93 10.03 -12.15
N ARG A 209 0.67 8.86 -11.56
CA ARG A 209 1.61 8.18 -10.65
C ARG A 209 2.72 7.44 -11.39
N LEU A 210 2.47 6.96 -12.61
CA LEU A 210 3.46 6.25 -13.42
C LEU A 210 4.42 7.18 -14.19
N GLY A 211 4.06 8.43 -14.45
CA GLY A 211 4.86 9.31 -15.32
C GLY A 211 6.33 9.42 -14.89
N LYS A 212 6.58 9.81 -13.63
CA LYS A 212 7.97 9.91 -13.12
C LYS A 212 8.72 8.58 -13.09
N PRO A 213 8.16 7.47 -12.57
CA PRO A 213 8.77 6.15 -12.69
C PRO A 213 9.10 5.76 -14.15
N LEU A 214 8.18 6.01 -15.08
CA LEU A 214 8.35 5.67 -16.48
C LEU A 214 9.45 6.50 -17.16
N ASP A 215 9.49 7.81 -16.92
CA ASP A 215 10.60 8.67 -17.37
C ASP A 215 11.95 8.16 -16.84
N THR A 216 12.00 7.76 -15.57
CA THR A 216 13.21 7.17 -14.96
C THR A 216 13.62 5.87 -15.66
N ILE A 217 12.67 4.98 -15.93
CA ILE A 217 12.91 3.72 -16.64
C ILE A 217 13.45 3.99 -18.05
N LEU A 218 12.80 4.88 -18.80
CA LEU A 218 13.23 5.24 -20.15
C LEU A 218 14.62 5.89 -20.14
N GLN A 219 14.91 6.76 -19.16
CA GLN A 219 16.23 7.38 -19.02
C GLN A 219 17.32 6.34 -18.72
N GLN A 220 17.05 5.37 -17.85
CA GLN A 220 18.01 4.33 -17.49
C GLN A 220 18.28 3.37 -18.64
N ASN A 221 17.26 3.01 -19.41
CA ASN A 221 17.38 2.03 -20.49
C ASN A 221 17.83 2.67 -21.82
N LEU A 222 17.36 3.87 -22.13
CA LEU A 222 17.48 4.50 -23.46
C LEU A 222 17.95 5.95 -23.40
N GLY A 223 18.39 6.48 -22.25
CA GLY A 223 18.74 7.89 -22.10
C GLY A 223 19.92 8.39 -22.94
N GLY A 224 20.77 7.48 -23.45
CA GLY A 224 21.80 7.80 -24.44
C GLY A 224 21.32 7.81 -25.89
N GLN A 225 20.09 7.35 -26.14
CA GLN A 225 19.51 7.16 -27.47
C GLN A 225 18.26 8.02 -27.70
N LEU A 226 17.63 8.49 -26.62
CA LEU A 226 16.46 9.37 -26.63
C LEU A 226 16.84 10.75 -26.09
N SER A 227 16.49 11.80 -26.83
CA SER A 227 16.41 13.14 -26.27
C SER A 227 15.29 13.23 -25.22
N THR A 228 15.28 14.30 -24.43
CA THR A 228 14.20 14.56 -23.44
C THR A 228 12.82 14.65 -24.10
N GLU A 229 12.73 15.27 -25.28
CA GLU A 229 11.46 15.41 -26.01
C GLU A 229 10.95 14.06 -26.53
N GLU A 230 11.84 13.24 -27.11
CA GLU A 230 11.49 11.89 -27.58
C GLU A 230 11.11 10.97 -26.42
N ARG A 231 11.76 11.13 -25.26
CA ARG A 231 11.41 10.37 -24.04
C ARG A 231 10.02 10.73 -23.54
N LEU A 232 9.67 12.01 -23.47
CA LEU A 232 8.33 12.47 -23.09
C LEU A 232 7.26 12.01 -24.10
N ALA A 233 7.57 12.04 -25.40
CA ALA A 233 6.67 11.53 -26.43
C ALA A 233 6.45 10.01 -26.31
N THR A 234 7.50 9.26 -25.99
CA THR A 234 7.44 7.82 -25.75
C THR A 234 6.64 7.50 -24.48
N GLU A 235 6.87 8.24 -23.40
CA GLU A 235 6.12 8.13 -22.14
C GLU A 235 4.62 8.28 -22.37
N ARG A 236 4.21 9.33 -23.09
CA ARG A 236 2.80 9.58 -23.44
C ARG A 236 2.20 8.43 -24.23
N LYS A 237 2.89 7.91 -25.25
CA LYS A 237 2.42 6.77 -26.05
C LYS A 237 2.27 5.49 -25.23
N ILE A 238 3.17 5.22 -24.28
CA ILE A 238 3.04 4.05 -23.39
C ILE A 238 1.81 4.23 -22.50
N ILE A 239 1.63 5.42 -21.92
CA ILE A 239 0.49 5.76 -21.07
C ILE A 239 -0.83 5.64 -21.84
N GLU A 240 -0.91 6.19 -23.05
CA GLU A 240 -2.09 6.13 -23.92
C GLU A 240 -2.46 4.66 -24.22
N ASN A 241 -1.50 3.84 -24.66
CA ASN A 241 -1.77 2.43 -24.95
C ASN A 241 -2.17 1.62 -23.71
N LEU A 242 -1.61 1.94 -22.53
CA LEU A 242 -2.03 1.34 -21.26
C LEU A 242 -3.47 1.72 -20.92
N SER A 243 -3.86 2.97 -21.16
CA SER A 243 -5.22 3.46 -20.97
C SER A 243 -6.22 2.72 -21.82
N ASP A 244 -5.93 2.59 -23.11
CA ASP A 244 -6.80 1.90 -24.05
C ASP A 244 -6.98 0.44 -23.63
N THR A 245 -5.91 -0.20 -23.17
CA THR A 245 -5.95 -1.58 -22.66
C THR A 245 -6.88 -1.69 -21.46
N VAL A 246 -6.74 -0.81 -20.46
CA VAL A 246 -7.60 -0.82 -19.26
C VAL A 246 -9.06 -0.55 -19.64
N GLN A 247 -9.32 0.41 -20.53
CA GLN A 247 -10.67 0.77 -20.95
C GLN A 247 -11.37 -0.38 -21.71
N VAL A 248 -10.66 -1.05 -22.61
CA VAL A 248 -11.18 -2.21 -23.33
C VAL A 248 -11.55 -3.34 -22.36
N HIS A 249 -10.69 -3.64 -21.38
CA HIS A 249 -10.94 -4.72 -20.41
C HIS A 249 -12.11 -4.40 -19.47
N THR A 250 -12.23 -3.14 -19.04
CA THR A 250 -13.31 -2.69 -18.15
C THR A 250 -14.67 -2.59 -18.84
N GLN A 251 -14.72 -2.19 -20.12
CA GLN A 251 -15.97 -2.08 -20.89
C GLN A 251 -16.50 -3.41 -21.40
N ALA A 252 -15.63 -4.40 -21.66
CA ALA A 252 -16.03 -5.69 -22.21
C ALA A 252 -16.89 -6.56 -21.27
N GLY A 253 -17.29 -6.06 -20.10
CA GLY A 253 -18.01 -6.83 -19.07
C GLY A 253 -17.22 -8.03 -18.52
N SER A 254 -16.00 -8.22 -19.03
CA SER A 254 -14.97 -9.09 -18.51
C SER A 254 -14.39 -8.37 -17.31
N GLY A 255 -15.20 -8.25 -16.25
CA GLY A 255 -14.82 -7.56 -15.04
C GLY A 255 -13.40 -7.97 -14.69
N MET A 256 -12.52 -6.97 -14.53
CA MET A 256 -11.19 -7.16 -14.00
C MET A 256 -11.39 -7.60 -12.55
N GLN A 257 -11.79 -8.87 -12.35
CA GLN A 257 -11.81 -9.49 -11.05
C GLN A 257 -10.35 -9.46 -10.64
N PRO A 258 -10.01 -8.72 -9.56
CA PRO A 258 -8.69 -8.83 -8.98
C PRO A 258 -8.58 -10.29 -8.57
N THR A 259 -7.93 -11.10 -9.39
CA THR A 259 -7.53 -12.43 -8.95
C THR A 259 -6.44 -12.15 -7.93
N THR A 260 -6.72 -12.51 -6.68
CA THR A 260 -5.70 -12.46 -5.64
C THR A 260 -4.52 -13.30 -6.13
N PRO A 261 -3.29 -12.77 -6.11
CA PRO A 261 -2.12 -13.48 -6.65
C PRO A 261 -1.97 -14.86 -6.01
N GLY A 262 -1.95 -15.92 -6.83
CA GLY A 262 -1.85 -17.32 -6.37
C GLY A 262 -3.02 -18.25 -6.71
N SER A 263 -4.06 -17.79 -7.41
CA SER A 263 -5.17 -18.66 -7.85
C SER A 263 -4.81 -19.45 -9.11
N LYS A 264 -4.49 -20.74 -8.97
CA LYS A 264 -4.30 -21.66 -10.11
C LYS A 264 -5.60 -22.31 -10.61
N ASN A 265 -6.78 -21.89 -10.14
CA ASN A 265 -8.04 -22.49 -10.57
C ASN A 265 -9.23 -21.50 -10.53
N PRO A 266 -9.91 -21.23 -11.66
CA PRO A 266 -11.11 -20.38 -11.67
C PRO A 266 -12.36 -21.03 -11.03
N ASP A 267 -12.32 -22.33 -10.72
CA ASP A 267 -13.47 -23.07 -10.16
C ASP A 267 -13.42 -23.29 -8.63
N SER A 268 -12.36 -22.89 -7.93
CA SER A 268 -12.30 -23.01 -6.47
C SER A 268 -12.89 -21.77 -5.78
N LYS A 269 -14.17 -21.85 -5.41
CA LYS A 269 -14.89 -20.88 -4.54
C LYS A 269 -14.27 -20.68 -3.15
N GLU A 270 -13.17 -21.33 -2.81
CA GLU A 270 -12.55 -21.29 -1.48
C GLU A 270 -11.48 -20.22 -1.33
N GLN A 271 -11.11 -19.49 -2.40
CA GLN A 271 -9.82 -18.80 -2.43
C GLN A 271 -9.85 -17.32 -2.87
N SER A 272 -10.92 -16.60 -2.53
CA SER A 272 -10.81 -15.13 -2.36
C SER A 272 -10.02 -14.84 -1.07
N ASP A 273 -8.79 -15.34 -1.00
CA ASP A 273 -7.92 -15.33 0.18
C ASP A 273 -7.58 -13.89 0.56
N ASN A 274 -8.42 -13.34 1.44
CA ASN A 274 -8.18 -12.23 2.37
C ASN A 274 -7.16 -11.17 1.93
N LEU A 275 -7.54 -10.29 1.00
CA LEU A 275 -6.85 -9.00 0.86
C LEU A 275 -6.85 -8.31 2.22
N VAL A 276 -5.66 -8.08 2.78
CA VAL A 276 -5.52 -7.37 4.05
C VAL A 276 -5.35 -5.90 3.78
N ALA A 277 -6.38 -5.08 4.00
CA ALA A 277 -6.24 -3.64 3.84
C ALA A 277 -5.34 -3.06 4.93
N LEU A 278 -4.33 -2.28 4.56
CA LEU A 278 -3.40 -1.63 5.49
C LEU A 278 -3.63 -0.13 5.47
N THR A 279 -3.80 0.46 6.65
CA THR A 279 -3.86 1.89 6.84
C THR A 279 -2.81 2.31 7.86
N TYR A 280 -1.94 3.23 7.47
CA TYR A 280 -0.95 3.85 8.33
C TYR A 280 -1.32 5.31 8.55
N ARG A 281 -1.20 5.75 9.79
CA ARG A 281 -1.39 7.13 10.21
C ARG A 281 -0.25 7.55 11.12
N VAL A 282 0.37 8.69 10.85
CA VAL A 282 1.34 9.29 11.77
C VAL A 282 0.95 10.71 12.14
N LYS A 283 1.05 11.03 13.42
CA LYS A 283 0.99 12.38 13.95
C LYS A 283 2.38 12.80 14.40
N LEU A 284 2.93 13.82 13.77
CA LEU A 284 4.24 14.39 14.08
C LEU A 284 4.10 15.61 15.01
N PRO A 285 5.12 15.96 15.81
CA PRO A 285 5.03 17.01 16.82
C PRO A 285 5.11 18.45 16.29
N GLY A 286 5.23 18.63 14.97
CA GLY A 286 5.34 19.93 14.31
C GLY A 286 4.79 19.89 12.89
N LYS A 287 5.02 20.96 12.11
CA LYS A 287 4.50 21.07 10.75
C LYS A 287 5.16 20.05 9.84
N VAL A 288 4.36 19.27 9.10
CA VAL A 288 4.87 18.36 8.07
C VAL A 288 5.50 19.17 6.93
N ILE A 289 6.77 18.87 6.60
CA ILE A 289 7.53 19.56 5.54
C ILE A 289 7.78 18.68 4.31
N SER A 290 7.67 17.36 4.48
CA SER A 290 7.81 16.40 3.38
C SER A 290 7.08 15.11 3.74
N SER A 291 6.38 14.53 2.76
CA SER A 291 5.68 13.26 2.90
C SER A 291 5.48 12.61 1.53
N ASN A 292 5.43 11.28 1.48
CA ASN A 292 4.89 10.52 0.35
C ASN A 292 3.48 9.96 0.59
N GLY A 293 2.81 10.43 1.64
CA GLY A 293 1.42 10.14 2.00
C GLY A 293 0.52 11.35 1.85
N GLU A 294 -0.77 11.15 2.10
CA GLU A 294 -1.76 12.23 2.16
C GLU A 294 -1.62 13.00 3.48
N VAL A 295 -1.53 14.32 3.42
CA VAL A 295 -1.41 15.18 4.60
C VAL A 295 -2.79 15.79 4.91
N ASN A 296 -3.23 15.68 6.16
CA ASN A 296 -4.42 16.39 6.65
C ASN A 296 -3.98 17.67 7.36
N ASP A 297 -4.17 18.81 6.69
CA ASP A 297 -3.77 20.13 7.19
C ASP A 297 -4.52 20.59 8.46
N ILE A 298 -5.64 19.94 8.81
CA ILE A 298 -6.41 20.27 10.02
C ILE A 298 -5.84 19.53 11.24
N THR A 299 -5.43 18.28 11.07
CA THR A 299 -4.95 17.43 12.18
C THR A 299 -3.44 17.28 12.25
N ASP A 300 -2.71 17.77 11.23
CA ASP A 300 -1.28 17.55 10.99
C ASP A 300 -0.91 16.05 10.96
N GLU A 301 -1.85 15.22 10.51
CA GLU A 301 -1.66 13.78 10.36
C GLU A 301 -1.32 13.42 8.91
N VAL A 302 -0.46 12.42 8.74
CA VAL A 302 -0.16 11.85 7.43
C VAL A 302 -0.73 10.45 7.34
N PHE A 303 -1.35 10.14 6.20
CA PHE A 303 -2.07 8.90 5.92
C PHE A 303 -1.47 8.15 4.74
N TRP A 304 -1.48 6.83 4.85
CA TRP A 304 -1.24 5.92 3.73
C TRP A 304 -2.24 4.78 3.79
N GLY A 305 -2.89 4.49 2.67
CA GLY A 305 -3.55 3.23 2.40
C GLY A 305 -2.68 2.38 1.47
N LEU A 306 -2.71 1.07 1.65
CA LEU A 306 -2.11 0.10 0.73
C LEU A 306 -2.58 -1.33 1.02
N TYR A 307 -2.14 -2.27 0.19
CA TYR A 307 -2.23 -3.71 0.39
C TYR A 307 -0.82 -4.34 0.44
N PRO A 308 -0.63 -5.50 1.12
CA PRO A 308 0.66 -6.20 1.20
C PRO A 308 1.32 -6.45 -0.16
N GLU A 309 0.51 -6.68 -1.19
CA GLU A 309 0.91 -6.97 -2.57
C GLU A 309 1.80 -5.86 -3.15
N ALA A 310 1.66 -4.60 -2.69
CA ALA A 310 2.53 -3.52 -3.11
C ALA A 310 4.02 -3.80 -2.81
N ALA A 311 4.30 -4.50 -1.70
CA ALA A 311 5.67 -4.85 -1.30
C ALA A 311 6.23 -6.04 -2.08
N SER A 312 5.40 -6.81 -2.78
CA SER A 312 5.86 -7.91 -3.65
C SER A 312 6.71 -7.41 -4.82
N ALA A 313 6.48 -6.16 -5.24
CA ALA A 313 7.26 -5.44 -6.25
C ALA A 313 8.52 -4.74 -5.68
N GLY A 314 8.93 -5.13 -4.47
CA GLY A 314 10.02 -4.55 -3.69
C GLY A 314 9.52 -3.63 -2.57
N ASP A 315 10.41 -3.31 -1.63
CA ASP A 315 10.09 -2.57 -0.41
C ASP A 315 9.21 -1.34 -0.66
N VAL A 316 8.18 -1.21 0.18
CA VAL A 316 7.34 -0.01 0.25
C VAL A 316 7.79 0.82 1.44
N GLU A 317 8.18 2.06 1.17
CA GLU A 317 8.57 3.02 2.20
C GLU A 317 7.45 4.03 2.44
N LEU A 318 7.05 4.22 3.70
CA LEU A 318 6.17 5.31 4.12
C LEU A 318 7.02 6.30 4.91
N LYS A 319 7.08 7.56 4.44
CA LYS A 319 8.00 8.55 5.01
C LYS A 319 7.29 9.89 5.20
N ALA A 320 7.46 10.46 6.38
CA ALA A 320 7.06 11.82 6.69
C ALA A 320 8.12 12.52 7.55
N THR A 321 8.33 13.80 7.30
CA THR A 321 9.27 14.64 8.04
C THR A 321 8.55 15.88 8.54
N CYS A 322 8.82 16.29 9.78
CA CYS A 322 8.29 17.53 10.35
C CYS A 322 9.39 18.48 10.81
N GLN A 323 9.03 19.76 10.91
CA GLN A 323 9.78 20.82 11.56
C GLN A 323 8.98 21.33 12.77
N MET A 324 9.60 21.31 13.93
CA MET A 324 9.10 21.99 15.14
C MET A 324 9.11 23.50 14.88
N GLY A 325 8.04 24.18 15.29
CA GLY A 325 8.03 25.64 15.30
C GLY A 325 9.10 26.21 16.23
N PRO A 326 9.50 27.48 16.04
CA PRO A 326 10.34 28.20 16.99
C PRO A 326 9.67 28.31 18.37
#